data_AF-A0AAW1DAL6-F1
#
_entry.id   AF-A0AAW1DAL6-F1
#
_cell.length_a   1.000
_cell.length_b   1.000
_cell.length_c   1.000
_cell.angle_alpha   90.00
_cell.angle_beta   90.00
_cell.angle_gamma   90.00
#
_symmetry.space_group_name_H-M   'P 1'
#
loop_
_entity.id
_entity.type
_entity.pdbx_description
1 polymer ?
#
loop_
_entity_poly.entity_id
_entity_poly.type
_entity_poly.pdbx_seq_one_letter_code
_entity_poly.pdbx_strand_id
1 'polypeptide(L)'
;MDTEDPDNNLKQLSSRLARIKPILEDFSNIQDKIELLDKDDKNKDDHLRERIKFEDDYFLLISEAEALLDCQSRNSSPENTSVSSSIQSNEINAGIKFKLQPIEVPHFSGLYEDYQRLSDAWQSNLLQQSRRPYKVT
;
A
#
# COMPACT_ATOMS: atom_id res chain seq x y z
N MET A 1 4.60 26.49 -33.64
CA MET A 1 5.03 26.36 -32.24
C MET A 1 3.80 25.97 -31.47
N ASP A 2 3.55 24.67 -31.36
CA ASP A 2 2.39 24.15 -30.65
C ASP A 2 2.63 24.34 -29.16
N THR A 3 1.76 25.11 -28.54
CA THR A 3 1.78 25.35 -27.10
C THR A 3 1.16 24.09 -26.47
N GLU A 4 2.01 23.14 -26.07
CA GLU A 4 1.58 21.95 -25.35
C GLU A 4 0.89 22.38 -24.05
N ASP A 5 -0.43 22.24 -24.02
CA ASP A 5 -1.25 22.52 -22.85
C ASP A 5 -0.88 21.52 -21.72
N PRO A 6 -0.28 21.96 -20.61
CA PRO A 6 0.15 21.07 -19.53
C PRO A 6 -1.02 20.27 -18.94
N ASP A 7 -2.24 20.79 -18.99
CA ASP A 7 -3.43 20.08 -18.50
C ASP A 7 -3.82 18.90 -19.41
N ASN A 8 -3.59 19.03 -20.72
CA ASN A 8 -3.83 17.94 -21.67
C ASN A 8 -2.84 16.78 -21.43
N ASN A 9 -1.58 17.11 -21.15
CA ASN A 9 -0.54 16.13 -20.89
C ASN A 9 -0.79 15.33 -19.60
N LEU A 10 -1.34 15.96 -18.58
CA LEU A 10 -1.63 15.30 -17.30
C LEU A 10 -2.90 14.43 -17.37
N LYS A 11 -3.92 14.84 -18.13
CA LYS A 11 -5.07 13.98 -18.45
C LYS A 11 -4.65 12.74 -19.24
N GLN A 12 -3.73 12.89 -20.19
CA GLN A 12 -3.16 11.76 -20.91
C GLN A 12 -2.36 10.85 -19.98
N LEU A 13 -1.54 11.41 -19.08
CA LEU A 13 -0.79 10.63 -18.09
C LEU A 13 -1.72 9.81 -17.19
N SER A 14 -2.78 10.43 -16.65
CA SER A 14 -3.80 9.76 -15.84
C SER A 14 -4.47 8.60 -16.60
N SER A 15 -4.85 8.84 -17.86
CA SER A 15 -5.47 7.81 -18.71
C SER A 15 -4.52 6.64 -18.99
N ARG A 16 -3.23 6.92 -19.21
CA ARG A 16 -2.21 5.90 -19.43
C ARG A 16 -1.92 5.12 -18.14
N LEU A 17 -1.86 5.79 -17.00
CA LEU A 17 -1.70 5.16 -15.68
C LEU A 17 -2.83 4.16 -15.40
N ALA A 18 -4.08 4.55 -15.66
CA ALA A 18 -5.23 3.65 -15.53
C ALA A 18 -5.12 2.39 -16.39
N ARG A 19 -4.53 2.51 -17.59
CA ARG A 19 -4.28 1.37 -18.48
C ARG A 19 -3.13 0.47 -18.02
N ILE A 20 -2.14 1.03 -17.32
CA ILE A 20 -0.94 0.30 -16.87
C ILE A 20 -1.22 -0.50 -15.58
N LYS A 21 -2.09 0.00 -14.70
CA LYS A 21 -2.43 -0.67 -13.43
C LYS A 21 -2.76 -2.18 -13.53
N PRO A 22 -3.56 -2.65 -14.50
CA PRO A 22 -3.85 -4.09 -14.62
C PRO A 22 -2.67 -4.93 -15.15
N ILE A 23 -1.63 -4.32 -15.72
CA ILE A 23 -0.52 -5.05 -16.37
C ILE A 23 0.24 -5.92 -15.36
N LEU A 24 0.33 -5.52 -14.09
CA LEU A 24 0.99 -6.33 -13.07
C LEU A 24 0.29 -7.69 -12.88
N GLU A 25 -1.05 -7.69 -12.86
CA GLU A 25 -1.83 -8.93 -12.75
C GLU A 25 -1.68 -9.79 -14.02
N ASP A 26 -1.73 -9.16 -15.20
CA ASP A 26 -1.51 -9.87 -16.47
C ASP A 26 -0.11 -10.50 -16.53
N PHE A 27 0.92 -9.76 -16.11
CA PHE A 27 2.28 -10.27 -16.02
C PHE A 27 2.35 -11.47 -15.08
N SER A 28 1.82 -11.36 -13.85
CA SER A 28 1.84 -12.48 -12.89
C SER A 28 1.16 -13.71 -13.49
N ASN A 29 -0.02 -13.54 -14.09
CA ASN A 29 -0.76 -14.64 -14.69
C ASN A 29 -0.02 -15.33 -15.85
N ILE A 30 0.70 -14.56 -16.67
CA ILE A 30 1.50 -15.10 -17.77
C ILE A 30 2.75 -15.79 -17.23
N GLN A 31 3.43 -15.16 -16.27
CA GLN A 31 4.64 -15.68 -15.66
C GLN A 31 4.37 -16.98 -14.89
N ASP A 32 3.26 -17.08 -14.16
CA ASP A 32 2.81 -18.31 -13.49
C ASP A 32 2.66 -19.46 -14.49
N LYS A 33 2.11 -19.18 -15.68
CA LYS A 33 1.94 -20.19 -16.74
C LYS A 33 3.28 -20.62 -17.33
N ILE A 34 4.21 -19.67 -17.49
CA ILE A 34 5.56 -19.97 -17.99
C ILE A 34 6.27 -20.88 -16.99
N GLU A 35 6.29 -20.52 -15.71
CA GLU A 35 6.93 -21.28 -14.63
C GLU A 35 6.30 -22.65 -14.42
N LEU A 36 4.99 -22.79 -14.67
CA LEU A 36 4.32 -24.10 -14.64
C LEU A 36 4.75 -25.01 -15.80
N LEU A 37 5.02 -24.44 -16.96
CA LEU A 37 5.42 -25.17 -18.16
C LEU A 37 6.92 -25.48 -18.17
N ASP A 38 7.73 -24.64 -17.53
CA ASP A 38 9.16 -24.87 -17.38
C ASP A 38 9.43 -25.90 -16.28
N LYS A 39 10.09 -26.99 -16.66
CA LYS A 39 10.43 -28.10 -15.77
C LYS A 39 11.90 -28.11 -15.40
N ASP A 40 12.71 -27.21 -15.96
CA ASP A 40 14.13 -27.13 -15.65
C ASP A 40 14.34 -26.29 -14.37
N ASP A 41 14.71 -26.98 -13.30
CA ASP A 41 15.01 -26.36 -12.01
C ASP A 41 16.14 -25.31 -12.08
N LYS A 42 16.97 -25.33 -13.13
CA LYS A 42 18.02 -24.33 -13.35
C LYS A 42 17.46 -22.95 -13.68
N ASN A 43 16.25 -22.87 -14.22
CA ASN A 43 15.64 -21.60 -14.65
C ASN A 43 14.90 -20.89 -13.51
N LYS A 44 14.70 -21.53 -12.35
CA LYS A 44 13.98 -20.97 -11.19
C LYS A 44 14.55 -19.62 -10.73
N ASP A 45 15.88 -19.49 -10.68
CA ASP A 45 16.53 -18.25 -10.27
C ASP A 45 16.33 -17.14 -11.31
N ASP A 46 16.34 -17.48 -12.60
CA ASP A 46 16.09 -16.54 -13.68
C ASP A 46 14.62 -16.07 -13.69
N HIS A 47 13.66 -16.96 -13.44
CA HIS A 47 12.24 -16.61 -13.26
C HIS A 47 12.04 -15.66 -12.08
N LEU A 48 12.65 -15.95 -10.93
CA LEU A 48 12.60 -15.08 -9.76
C LEU A 48 13.19 -13.70 -10.07
N ARG A 49 14.35 -13.66 -10.75
CA ARG A 49 14.99 -12.40 -11.14
C ARG A 49 14.10 -11.57 -12.07
N GLU A 50 13.43 -12.21 -13.03
CA GLU A 50 12.53 -11.51 -13.95
C GLU A 50 11.32 -10.92 -13.22
N ARG A 51 10.72 -11.66 -12.27
CA ARG A 51 9.62 -11.15 -11.44
C ARG A 51 10.02 -9.90 -10.66
N ILE A 52 11.13 -10.00 -9.92
CA ILE A 52 11.61 -8.89 -9.09
C ILE A 52 11.88 -7.67 -9.97
N LYS A 53 12.59 -7.86 -11.09
CA LYS A 53 12.91 -6.76 -12.00
C LYS A 53 11.64 -6.11 -12.55
N PHE A 54 10.66 -6.90 -12.99
CA PHE A 54 9.42 -6.39 -13.53
C PHE A 54 8.62 -5.61 -12.48
N GLU A 55 8.48 -6.15 -11.27
CA GLU A 55 7.77 -5.51 -10.17
C GLU A 55 8.43 -4.18 -9.76
N ASP A 56 9.75 -4.17 -9.61
CA ASP A 56 10.51 -2.96 -9.29
C ASP A 56 10.31 -1.88 -10.36
N ASP A 57 10.46 -2.23 -11.64
CA ASP A 57 10.26 -1.32 -12.78
C ASP A 57 8.81 -0.79 -12.81
N TYR A 58 7.83 -1.65 -12.56
CA TYR A 58 6.41 -1.31 -12.52
C TYR A 58 6.10 -0.31 -11.39
N PHE A 59 6.52 -0.61 -10.16
CA PHE A 59 6.23 0.24 -9.01
C PHE A 59 6.98 1.56 -9.08
N LEU A 60 8.21 1.57 -9.59
CA LEU A 60 8.95 2.79 -9.86
C LEU A 60 8.15 3.70 -10.80
N LEU A 61 7.74 3.19 -11.96
CA LEU A 61 6.99 3.95 -12.96
C LEU A 61 5.65 4.48 -12.43
N ILE A 62 4.88 3.65 -11.72
CA ILE A 62 3.60 4.05 -11.14
C ILE A 62 3.82 5.15 -10.11
N SER A 63 4.80 4.99 -9.23
CA SER A 63 5.08 5.98 -8.18
C SER A 63 5.51 7.33 -8.74
N GLU A 64 6.34 7.35 -9.79
CA GLU A 64 6.74 8.58 -10.48
C GLU A 64 5.56 9.27 -11.16
N ALA A 65 4.72 8.50 -11.86
CA ALA A 65 3.56 9.04 -12.55
C ALA A 65 2.50 9.58 -11.57
N GLU A 66 2.27 8.90 -10.44
CA GLU A 66 1.35 9.38 -9.39
C GLU A 66 1.91 10.64 -8.70
N ALA A 67 3.21 10.69 -8.42
CA ALA A 67 3.86 11.88 -7.85
C ALA A 67 3.72 13.11 -8.75
N LEU A 68 3.80 12.95 -10.08
CA LEU A 68 3.60 14.03 -11.04
C LEU A 68 2.16 14.55 -11.04
N LEU A 69 1.17 13.66 -10.95
CA LEU A 69 -0.25 14.03 -10.87
C LEU A 69 -0.57 14.76 -9.56
N ASP A 70 -0.01 14.29 -8.44
CA ASP A 70 -0.21 14.89 -7.11
C ASP A 70 0.43 16.28 -6.98
N CYS A 71 1.62 16.48 -7.56
CA CYS A 71 2.29 17.78 -7.58
C CYS A 71 1.42 18.86 -8.24
N GLN A 72 0.69 18.50 -9.31
CA GLN A 72 -0.21 19.45 -9.97
C GLN A 72 -1.42 19.81 -9.11
N SER A 73 -2.05 18.82 -8.46
CA SER A 73 -3.21 19.07 -7.60
C SER A 73 -2.90 20.06 -6.47
N ARG A 74 -1.65 20.08 -5.99
CA ARG A 74 -1.19 21.05 -4.97
C ARG A 74 -0.93 22.44 -5.54
N ASN A 75 -0.50 22.53 -6.81
CA ASN A 75 -0.18 23.79 -7.48
C ASN A 75 -1.42 24.50 -8.06
N SER A 76 -2.53 23.77 -8.26
CA SER A 76 -3.80 24.33 -8.75
C SER A 76 -4.71 24.91 -7.65
N SER A 77 -4.31 24.86 -6.38
CA SER A 77 -5.03 25.53 -5.28
C SER A 77 -4.48 26.95 -5.08
N PRO A 78 -5.25 28.01 -5.35
CA PRO A 78 -4.83 29.34 -4.93
C PRO A 78 -5.02 29.47 -3.41
N GLU A 79 -3.99 30.04 -2.80
CA GLU A 79 -3.97 30.75 -1.51
C GLU A 79 -3.72 29.99 -0.18
N ASN A 80 -2.66 30.49 0.46
CA ASN A 80 -2.46 30.72 1.88
C ASN A 80 -2.15 29.48 2.74
N THR A 81 -0.87 29.31 3.11
CA THR A 81 -0.35 29.85 4.39
C THR A 81 1.17 29.65 4.47
N SER A 82 1.83 30.72 4.91
CA SER A 82 3.23 30.85 5.30
C SER A 82 3.79 29.65 6.06
N VAL A 83 5.04 29.34 5.76
CA VAL A 83 5.97 28.66 6.67
C VAL A 83 5.90 29.30 8.06
N SER A 84 5.71 28.48 9.10
CA SER A 84 6.23 28.80 10.43
C SER A 84 6.35 27.52 11.25
N SER A 85 7.60 27.11 11.47
CA SER A 85 8.00 26.26 12.57
C SER A 85 7.67 26.94 13.90
N SER A 86 6.77 26.38 14.71
CA SER A 86 6.96 26.25 16.16
C SER A 86 5.76 25.57 16.81
N ILE A 87 6.11 24.75 17.80
CA ILE A 87 5.24 24.01 18.70
C ILE A 87 4.57 25.02 19.65
N GLN A 88 3.23 25.11 19.66
CA GLN A 88 2.42 25.01 20.89
C GLN A 88 0.91 25.17 20.63
N SER A 89 0.19 24.13 21.06
CA SER A 89 -1.13 24.15 21.70
C SER A 89 -2.09 25.32 21.39
N ASN A 90 -3.16 25.01 20.66
CA ASN A 90 -4.47 25.08 21.29
C ASN A 90 -5.50 24.19 20.60
N GLU A 91 -6.28 23.54 21.44
CA GLU A 91 -7.39 22.65 21.15
C GLU A 91 -8.42 23.35 20.25
N ILE A 92 -8.88 22.66 19.20
CA ILE A 92 -10.29 22.55 18.72
C ILE A 92 -10.22 21.62 17.50
N ASN A 93 -10.34 20.33 17.77
CA ASN A 93 -10.89 19.25 16.93
C ASN A 93 -10.47 17.93 17.60
N ALA A 94 -11.11 17.64 18.72
CA ALA A 94 -11.00 16.34 19.37
C ALA A 94 -11.79 15.32 18.53
N GLY A 95 -11.28 15.00 17.34
CA GLY A 95 -11.61 13.74 16.68
C GLY A 95 -11.30 12.63 17.67
N ILE A 96 -12.27 11.76 17.91
CA ILE A 96 -12.21 10.70 18.92
C ILE A 96 -10.91 9.91 18.72
N LYS A 97 -9.93 10.13 19.60
CA LYS A 97 -8.67 9.38 19.60
C LYS A 97 -8.94 8.04 20.27
N PHE A 98 -9.42 7.07 19.50
CA PHE A 98 -9.48 5.68 19.96
C PHE A 98 -8.06 5.17 20.15
N LYS A 99 -7.52 5.27 21.37
CA LYS A 99 -6.31 4.54 21.74
C LYS A 99 -6.68 3.06 21.84
N LEU A 100 -6.16 2.27 20.91
CA LEU A 100 -6.21 0.81 21.04
C LEU A 100 -5.42 0.42 22.28
N GLN A 101 -6.00 -0.43 23.14
CA GLN A 101 -5.24 -0.99 24.24
C GLN A 101 -4.13 -1.88 23.68
N PRO A 102 -2.91 -1.83 24.23
CA PRO A 102 -1.84 -2.72 23.81
C PRO A 102 -2.31 -4.18 23.89
N ILE A 103 -2.22 -4.91 22.79
CA ILE A 103 -2.51 -6.34 22.76
C ILE A 103 -1.23 -7.04 23.21
N GLU A 104 -1.32 -7.81 24.28
CA GLU A 104 -0.23 -8.69 24.71
C GLU A 104 -0.21 -9.91 23.79
N VAL A 105 0.78 -9.97 22.91
CA VAL A 105 1.01 -11.13 22.05
C VAL A 105 1.83 -12.16 22.86
N PRO A 106 1.36 -13.42 23.00
CA PRO A 106 2.14 -14.44 23.67
C PRO A 106 3.46 -14.68 22.94
N HIS A 107 4.56 -14.82 23.68
CA HIS A 107 5.83 -15.25 23.11
C HIS A 107 5.73 -16.71 22.66
N PHE A 108 6.00 -16.98 21.38
CA PHE A 108 5.97 -18.33 20.82
C PHE A 108 7.39 -18.87 20.70
N SER A 109 7.70 -19.94 21.44
CA SER A 109 9.04 -20.54 21.46
C SER A 109 9.36 -21.43 20.24
N GLY A 110 8.37 -21.68 19.38
CA GLY A 110 8.48 -22.64 18.26
C GLY A 110 8.18 -24.08 18.64
N LEU A 111 7.94 -24.39 19.92
CA LEU A 111 7.55 -25.73 20.38
C LEU A 111 6.06 -25.99 20.15
N TYR A 112 5.72 -27.23 19.80
CA TYR A 112 4.35 -27.67 19.56
C TYR A 112 3.44 -27.45 20.79
N GLU A 113 3.98 -27.64 22.00
CA GLU A 113 3.24 -27.44 23.26
C GLU A 113 2.79 -25.99 23.46
N ASP A 114 3.49 -25.01 22.86
CA ASP A 114 3.15 -23.60 22.94
C ASP A 114 2.14 -23.17 21.86
N TYR A 115 1.91 -24.01 20.84
CA TYR A 115 0.97 -23.73 19.75
C TYR A 115 -0.47 -23.64 20.26
N GLN A 116 -0.87 -24.53 21.17
CA GLN A 116 -2.23 -24.55 21.69
C GLN A 116 -2.52 -23.26 22.48
N ARG A 117 -1.59 -22.85 23.34
CA ARG A 117 -1.69 -21.60 24.12
C ARG A 117 -1.74 -20.35 23.23
N LEU A 118 -0.93 -20.33 22.17
CA LEU A 118 -0.98 -19.29 21.16
C LEU A 118 -2.37 -19.27 20.50
N SER A 119 -2.85 -20.41 20.02
CA SER A 119 -4.14 -20.51 19.33
C SER A 119 -5.33 -20.04 20.18
N ASP A 120 -5.36 -20.40 21.46
CA ASP A 120 -6.39 -19.99 22.40
C ASP A 120 -6.35 -18.47 22.66
N ALA A 121 -5.13 -17.90 22.77
CA ALA A 121 -4.94 -16.47 22.96
C ALA A 121 -5.38 -15.64 21.74
N TRP A 122 -5.14 -16.15 20.52
CA TRP A 122 -5.61 -15.51 19.28
C TRP A 122 -7.14 -15.55 19.18
N GLN A 123 -7.76 -16.69 19.47
CA GLN A 123 -9.22 -16.83 19.45
C GLN A 123 -9.90 -15.93 20.49
N SER A 124 -9.33 -15.81 21.69
CA SER A 124 -9.81 -14.91 22.73
C SER A 124 -9.76 -13.44 22.31
N ASN A 125 -8.66 -13.01 21.67
CA ASN A 125 -8.51 -11.64 21.17
C ASN A 125 -9.51 -11.32 20.04
N LEU A 126 -9.70 -12.24 19.08
CA LEU A 126 -10.71 -12.11 18.03
C LEU A 126 -12.12 -11.95 18.61
N LEU A 127 -12.47 -12.77 19.60
CA LEU A 127 -13.77 -12.69 20.27
C LEU A 127 -13.94 -11.36 21.02
N GLN A 128 -12.88 -10.86 21.68
CA GLN A 128 -12.91 -9.58 22.37
C GLN A 128 -13.10 -8.40 21.39
N GLN A 129 -12.48 -8.44 20.21
CA GLN A 129 -12.67 -7.42 19.18
C GLN A 129 -14.09 -7.45 18.59
N SER A 130 -14.66 -8.63 18.39
CA SER A 130 -16.02 -8.80 17.84
C SER A 130 -17.15 -8.34 18.78
N ARG A 131 -16.90 -8.24 20.09
CA ARG A 131 -17.89 -7.91 21.12
C ARG A 131 -17.93 -6.43 21.50
N ARG A 132 -17.16 -5.55 20.85
CA ARG A 132 -17.21 -4.11 21.14
C ARG A 132 -18.39 -3.48 20.41
N PRO A 133 -19.47 -3.04 21.09
CA PRO A 133 -20.54 -2.32 20.41
C PRO A 133 -19.98 -0.98 19.91
N TYR A 134 -20.22 -0.68 18.64
CA TYR A 134 -20.04 0.66 18.10
C TYR A 134 -20.99 1.59 18.84
N LYS A 135 -20.48 2.38 19.80
CA LYS A 135 -21.24 3.51 20.33
C LYS A 135 -21.19 4.61 19.28
N VAL A 136 -22.22 4.65 18.44
CA VAL A 136 -22.54 5.81 17.61
C VAL A 136 -22.98 6.93 18.57
N THR A 137 -22.21 8.01 18.64
CA THR A 137 -22.63 9.27 19.27
C THR A 137 -22.38 10.37 18.26
#